data_AF-A0A4Q2Z9L2-F1
#
_entry.id   AF-A0A4Q2Z9L2-F1
#
_cell.length_a   1.000
_cell.length_b   1.000
_cell.length_c   1.000
_cell.angle_alpha   90.00
_cell.angle_beta   90.00
_cell.angle_gamma   90.00
#
_symmetry.space_group_name_H-M   'P 1'
#
loop_
_entity.id
_entity.type
_entity.pdbx_description
1 polymer ?
#
loop_
_entity_poly.entity_id
_entity_poly.type
_entity_poly.pdbx_seq_one_letter_code
_entity_poly.pdbx_strand_id
1 'polypeptide(L)' 'MREAAIVSTARTGIGKAMRGYFNATEAPVLGAHVMNAAIERAGIDPV' A
#
# COMPACT_ATOMS: atom_id res chain seq x y z
N MET A 1 -25.21 14.76 -7.66
CA MET A 1 -23.94 14.57 -8.39
C MET A 1 -22.97 13.92 -7.41
N ARG A 2 -22.62 12.64 -7.61
CA ARG A 2 -21.56 11.97 -6.85
C ARG A 2 -20.54 11.50 -7.86
N GLU A 3 -19.38 12.12 -7.84
CA GLU A 3 -18.28 11.78 -8.72
C GLU A 3 -17.24 11.04 -7.90
N ALA A 4 -16.79 9.90 -8.40
CA ALA A 4 -15.73 9.13 -7.76
C ALA A 4 -14.38 9.75 -8.14
N ALA A 5 -13.51 9.93 -7.14
CA ALA A 5 -12.16 10.43 -7.34
C ALA A 5 -11.14 9.51 -6.67
N ILE A 6 -9.95 9.40 -7.27
CA ILE A 6 -8.80 8.72 -6.66
C ILE A 6 -8.01 9.77 -5.86
N VAL A 7 -8.08 9.69 -4.53
CA VAL A 7 -7.50 10.69 -3.63
C VAL A 7 -6.02 10.42 -3.35
N SER A 8 -5.63 9.15 -3.24
CA SER A 8 -4.25 8.74 -2.93
C SER A 8 -3.97 7.35 -3.50
N THR A 9 -2.70 7.09 -3.84
CA THR A 9 -2.23 5.77 -4.28
C THR A 9 -0.87 5.45 -3.65
N ALA A 10 -0.63 4.16 -3.42
CA ALA A 10 0.65 3.65 -2.96
C ALA A 10 0.88 2.23 -3.49
N ARG A 11 2.15 1.84 -3.57
CA ARG A 11 2.55 0.48 -3.94
C ARG A 11 3.86 0.12 -3.26
N THR A 12 4.09 -1.17 -3.08
CA THR A 12 5.42 -1.69 -2.76
C THR A 12 6.32 -1.65 -4.00
N GLY A 13 7.63 -1.78 -3.78
CA GLY A 13 8.55 -2.21 -4.84
C GLY A 13 8.14 -3.58 -5.39
N ILE A 14 8.64 -3.95 -6.57
CA ILE A 14 8.42 -5.29 -7.12
C ILE A 14 9.64 -6.15 -6.77
N GLY A 15 9.41 -7.19 -5.99
CA GLY A 15 10.41 -8.21 -5.70
C GLY A 15 10.32 -9.38 -6.68
N LYS A 16 11.44 -10.04 -6.95
CA LYS A 16 11.45 -11.34 -7.64
C LYS A 16 10.92 -12.44 -6.72
N ALA A 17 9.98 -13.25 -7.18
CA ALA A 17 9.50 -14.39 -6.40
C ALA A 17 10.65 -15.34 -6.03
N MET A 18 10.66 -15.81 -4.79
CA MET A 18 11.65 -16.74 -4.20
C MET A 18 13.10 -16.26 -4.17
N ARG A 19 13.47 -15.15 -4.83
CA ARG A 19 14.86 -14.66 -4.94
C ARG A 19 15.02 -13.15 -4.72
N GLY A 20 13.97 -12.47 -4.29
CA GLY A 20 13.91 -11.01 -4.14
C GLY A 20 13.83 -10.54 -2.69
N TYR A 21 13.82 -9.22 -2.53
CA TYR A 21 13.87 -8.56 -1.23
C TYR A 21 12.70 -8.90 -0.28
N PHE A 22 11.54 -9.26 -0.83
CA PHE A 22 10.32 -9.58 -0.07
C PHE A 22 10.10 -11.08 0.16
N ASN A 23 11.11 -11.92 -0.07
CA ASN A 23 10.96 -13.39 0.06
C ASN A 23 10.54 -13.85 1.46
N ALA A 24 10.95 -13.12 2.49
CA ALA A 24 10.63 -13.42 3.89
C ALA A 24 9.55 -12.47 4.44
N THR A 25 8.76 -11.85 3.57
CA THR A 25 7.72 -10.89 3.96
C THR A 25 6.37 -11.39 3.52
N GLU A 26 5.50 -11.68 4.51
CA GLU A 26 4.16 -12.16 4.26
C GLU A 26 3.28 -11.12 3.56
N ALA A 27 2.34 -11.59 2.74
CA ALA A 27 1.46 -10.71 1.97
C ALA A 27 0.67 -9.69 2.82
N PRO A 28 0.14 -10.04 4.02
CA PRO A 28 -0.53 -9.06 4.88
C PRO A 28 0.38 -7.93 5.35
N VAL A 29 1.68 -8.19 5.55
CA VAL A 29 2.66 -7.16 5.96
C VAL A 29 2.89 -6.16 4.84
N LEU A 30 3.03 -6.65 3.60
CA LEU A 30 3.14 -5.80 2.41
C LEU A 30 1.87 -4.98 2.19
N GLY A 31 0.70 -5.58 2.43
CA GLY A 31 -0.60 -4.91 2.38
C GLY A 31 -0.71 -3.77 3.40
N ALA A 32 -0.37 -4.03 4.67
CA ALA A 32 -0.38 -3.01 5.72
C ALA A 32 0.57 -1.84 5.39
N HIS A 33 1.76 -2.13 4.87
CA HIS A 33 2.72 -1.10 4.48
C HIS A 33 2.16 -0.12 3.45
N VAL A 34 1.47 -0.61 2.41
CA VAL A 34 0.89 0.27 1.38
C VAL A 34 -0.36 0.98 1.85
N MET A 35 -1.18 0.37 2.71
CA MET A 35 -2.35 1.03 3.28
C MET A 35 -1.92 2.23 4.15
N ASN A 36 -0.95 2.04 5.04
CA ASN A 36 -0.43 3.11 5.88
C ASN A 36 0.11 4.27 5.03
N ALA A 37 0.91 3.98 4.00
CA ALA A 37 1.44 5.01 3.11
C ALA A 37 0.33 5.74 2.32
N ALA A 38 -0.73 5.04 1.89
CA ALA A 38 -1.85 5.66 1.18
C ALA A 38 -2.65 6.60 2.08
N ILE A 39 -2.90 6.19 3.33
CA ILE A 39 -3.61 6.97 4.36
C ILE A 39 -2.80 8.22 4.74
N GLU A 40 -1.50 8.05 5.02
CA GLU A 40 -0.60 9.16 5.37
C GLU A 40 -0.55 10.23 4.27
N ARG A 41 -0.43 9.82 3.00
CA ARG A 41 -0.46 10.74 1.85
C ARG A 41 -1.80 11.42 1.65
N ALA A 42 -2.89 10.73 1.96
CA ALA A 42 -4.23 11.28 1.87
C ALA A 42 -4.52 12.27 3.01
N GLY A 43 -3.76 12.23 4.12
CA GLY A 43 -3.98 13.09 5.28
C GLY A 43 -5.32 12.83 5.96
N ILE A 44 -5.83 11.60 5.90
CA ILE A 44 -7.13 11.21 6.47
C ILE A 44 -6.95 10.47 7.80
N ASP A 45 -7.90 10.66 8.71
CA ASP A 45 -7.98 9.89 9.95
C ASP A 45 -8.49 8.47 9.65
N PRO A 46 -7.76 7.40 10.00
CA PRO A 46 -8.18 6.02 9.74
C PRO A 46 -9.19 5.46 10.76
N VAL A 47 -9.64 6.29 11.73
CA VAL A 47 -10.57 5.92 12.80
C VAL A 47 -12.03 6.14 12.41
#